data_AF-A0A3M1MDP3-F1
#
_entry.id   AF-A0A3M1MDP3-F1
#
_cell.length_a   1.000
_cell.length_b   1.000
_cell.length_c   1.000
_cell.angle_alpha   90.00
_cell.angle_beta   90.00
_cell.angle_gamma   90.00
#
_symmetry.space_group_name_H-M   'P 1'
#
loop_
_entity.id
_entity.type
_entity.pdbx_description
1 polymer ?
#
loop_
_entity_poly.entity_id
_entity_poly.type
_entity_poly.pdbx_seq_one_letter_code
_entity_poly.pdbx_strand_id
1 'polypeptide(L)' 'MRILVTNDDGISAPGLAVAEAIAAELAGPEGEVWVVAPAFEQSGVAHAV' A
#
# COMPACT_ATOMS: atom_id res chain seq x y z
N MET A 1 5.89 11.70 -9.66
CA MET A 1 4.72 11.84 -8.74
C MET A 1 5.05 11.14 -7.42
N ARG A 2 4.44 11.53 -6.30
CA ARG A 2 4.67 10.90 -4.98
C ARG A 2 3.41 10.15 -4.54
N ILE A 3 3.51 8.84 -4.31
CA ILE A 3 2.37 7.97 -3.98
C ILE A 3 2.65 7.21 -2.68
N LEU A 4 1.70 7.24 -1.74
CA LEU A 4 1.67 6.37 -0.56
C LEU A 4 0.59 5.32 -0.77
N VAL A 5 0.95 4.04 -0.66
CA VAL A 5 0.05 2.90 -0.72
C VAL A 5 -0.07 2.28 0.67
N THR A 6 -1.30 1.98 1.09
CA THR A 6 -1.62 1.35 2.38
C THR A 6 -2.83 0.42 2.21
N ASN A 7 -3.02 -0.50 3.15
CA ASN A 7 -4.18 -1.36 3.25
C ASN A 7 -4.43 -1.77 4.71
N ASP A 8 -5.55 -2.43 4.96
CA ASP A 8 -5.89 -3.11 6.21
C ASP A 8 -5.59 -4.61 6.18
N ASP A 9 -5.56 -5.27 5.02
CA ASP A 9 -5.22 -6.70 4.90
C ASP A 9 -3.78 -7.07 5.38
N GLY A 10 -2.90 -6.06 5.52
CA GLY A 10 -1.54 -6.21 6.01
C GLY A 10 -0.46 -6.21 4.92
N ILE A 11 0.80 -6.09 5.34
CA ILE A 11 1.98 -5.85 4.48
C ILE A 11 2.29 -6.99 3.52
N SER A 12 1.87 -8.22 3.85
CA SER A 12 2.06 -9.40 2.99
C SER A 12 0.86 -9.72 2.11
N ALA A 13 -0.17 -8.85 2.07
CA ALA A 13 -1.35 -9.08 1.26
C ALA A 13 -1.00 -9.06 -0.25
N PRO A 14 -1.46 -10.03 -1.04
CA PRO A 14 -1.15 -10.09 -2.47
C PRO A 14 -1.69 -8.87 -3.23
N GLY A 15 -2.84 -8.32 -2.80
CA GLY A 15 -3.41 -7.10 -3.38
C GLY A 15 -2.52 -5.86 -3.21
N LEU A 16 -1.80 -5.77 -2.09
CA LEU A 16 -0.87 -4.65 -1.83
C LEU A 16 0.31 -4.67 -2.79
N ALA A 17 0.86 -5.84 -3.09
CA ALA A 17 1.94 -6.00 -4.05
C ALA A 17 1.52 -5.58 -5.47
N VAL A 18 0.28 -5.91 -5.87
CA VAL A 18 -0.28 -5.48 -7.16
C VAL A 18 -0.46 -3.96 -7.18
N ALA A 19 -0.96 -3.37 -6.09
CA ALA A 19 -1.17 -1.93 -5.97
C ALA A 19 0.15 -1.15 -6.00
N GLU A 20 1.20 -1.65 -5.34
CA GLU A 20 2.56 -1.08 -5.41
C GLU A 20 3.09 -1.07 -6.85
N ALA A 21 2.93 -2.18 -7.59
CA ALA A 21 3.37 -2.27 -8.98
C ALA A 21 2.64 -1.25 -9.88
N ILE A 22 1.31 -1.13 -9.74
CA ILE A 22 0.52 -0.14 -10.48
C ILE A 22 0.95 1.28 -10.09
N ALA A 23 1.16 1.55 -8.81
CA ALA A 23 1.62 2.85 -8.33
C ALA A 23 2.98 3.21 -8.91
N ALA A 24 3.91 2.26 -9.03
CA ALA A 24 5.23 2.48 -9.64
C ALA A 24 5.11 2.89 -11.12
N GLU A 25 4.25 2.22 -11.90
CA GLU A 25 4.00 2.58 -13.30
C GLU A 25 3.39 3.98 -13.43
N LEU A 26 2.42 4.32 -12.58
CA LEU A 26 1.77 5.64 -12.56
C LEU A 26 2.72 6.75 -12.09
N ALA A 27 3.61 6.46 -11.15
CA ALA A 27 4.52 7.44 -10.59
C ALA A 27 5.58 7.91 -11.61
N GLY A 28 5.93 7.03 -12.55
CA GLY A 28 6.89 7.25 -13.62
C GLY A 28 8.35 7.10 -13.15
N PRO A 29 9.34 7.28 -14.06
CA PRO A 29 10.76 7.05 -13.78
C PRO A 29 11.35 7.96 -12.70
N GLU A 30 10.80 9.16 -12.54
CA GLU A 30 11.17 10.14 -11.50
C GLU A 30 10.17 10.14 -10.33
N GLY A 31 9.30 9.12 -10.29
CA GLY A 31 8.29 8.94 -9.26
C GLY A 31 8.85 8.28 -8.01
N GLU A 32 8.15 8.48 -6.90
CA GLU A 32 8.49 7.87 -5.62
C GLU A 32 7.23 7.22 -5.02
N VAL A 33 7.36 5.95 -4.63
CA VAL A 33 6.29 5.15 -4.05
C VAL A 33 6.73 4.66 -2.68
N TRP A 34 5.89 4.85 -1.67
CA TRP A 34 6.06 4.25 -0.35
C TRP A 34 4.91 3.32 -0.05
N VAL A 35 5.21 2.21 0.60
CA VAL A 35 4.22 1.27 1.11
C VAL A 35 4.30 1.25 2.63
N VAL A 36 3.17 1.52 3.28
CA VAL A 36 3.03 1.44 4.74
C VAL A 36 1.76 0.67 5.05
N ALA A 37 1.87 -0.47 5.71
CA ALA A 37 0.75 -1.31 6.07
C ALA A 37 0.99 -2.02 7.42
N PRO A 38 -0.07 -2.48 8.11
CA PRO A 38 0.05 -3.31 9.31
C PRO A 38 0.83 -4.60 9.06
N ALA A 39 1.48 -5.13 10.09
CA ALA A 39 2.16 -6.43 9.98
C ALA A 39 1.19 -7.62 9.76
N PHE A 40 -0.07 -7.48 10.19
CA PHE A 40 -1.13 -8.50 10.13
C PHE A 40 -2.46 -7.86 9.73
N GLU A 41 -3.41 -8.67 9.29
CA GLU A 41 -4.74 -8.22 8.85
C GLU A 41 -5.52 -7.47 9.94
N GLN A 42 -6.13 -6.35 9.53
CA GLN A 42 -6.90 -5.39 10.34
C GLN A 42 -8.29 -5.13 9.72
N SER A 43 -8.76 -6.00 8.84
CA SER A 43 -10.09 -5.90 8.24
C SER A 43 -11.19 -5.81 9.31
N GLY A 44 -11.95 -4.71 9.31
CA GLY A 44 -13.09 -4.52 10.21
C GLY A 44 -12.78 -4.05 11.65
N VAL A 45 -11.56 -3.59 11.96
CA VAL A 45 -11.17 -3.13 13.32
C VAL A 45 -11.59 -1.68 13.66
N ALA A 46 -12.45 -1.08 12.83
CA ALA A 46 -12.80 0.34 12.86
C ALA A 46 -11.57 1.28 12.68
N HIS A 47 -11.78 2.59 12.76
CA HIS A 47 -10.67 3.56 12.77
C HIS A 47 -10.08 3.67 14.19
N ALA A 48 -9.38 2.61 14.61
CA ALA A 48 -8.52 2.66 15.78
C ALA A 48 -7.19 3.36 15.41
N VAL A 49 -6.67 4.20 16.30
CA VAL A 49 -5.39 4.92 16.15
C VAL A 49 -4.33 4.28 17.02
#